data_AF-A0A1Y5LNU8-F1
#
_entry.id   AF-A0A1Y5LNU8-F1
#
_cell.length_a   1.000
_cell.length_b   1.000
_cell.length_c   1.000
_cell.angle_alpha   90.00
_cell.angle_beta   90.00
_cell.angle_gamma   90.00
#
_symmetry.space_group_name_H-M   'P 1'
#
loop_
_entity.id
_entity.type
_entity.pdbx_description
1 polymer ?
#
loop_
_entity_poly.entity_id
_entity_poly.type
_entity_poly.pdbx_seq_one_letter_code
_entity_poly.pdbx_strand_id
1 'polypeptide(L)'
;MGVAGAARAFGRLQYRPTCAHFHLFDDVVMPALFDDGAPARLAYEWALIECDTAAAILFDDDVAAAHAQKLRQRSAALRYAIAPGQRQIARDTEAVTLERHRARFRERHHRHAGNTD
;
A
#
# COMPACT_ATOMS: atom_id res chain seq x y z
N MET A 1 -23.44 24.56 12.84
CA MET A 1 -22.64 23.32 12.66
C MET A 1 -23.55 22.26 12.08
N GLY A 2 -23.39 21.90 10.81
CA GLY A 2 -24.24 20.91 10.14
C GLY A 2 -23.91 19.47 10.60
N VAL A 3 -24.86 18.55 10.39
CA VAL A 3 -24.75 17.12 10.78
C VAL A 3 -23.45 16.46 10.27
N ALA A 4 -23.01 16.84 9.07
CA ALA A 4 -21.74 16.39 8.50
C ALA A 4 -20.50 16.85 9.28
N GLY A 5 -20.52 18.05 9.86
CA GLY A 5 -19.43 18.56 10.70
C GLY A 5 -19.33 17.81 12.03
N ALA A 6 -20.47 17.43 12.61
CA ALA A 6 -20.52 16.62 13.82
C ALA A 6 -20.04 15.18 13.58
N ALA A 7 -20.43 14.57 12.45
CA ALA A 7 -19.95 13.24 12.07
C ALA A 7 -18.42 13.20 11.86
N ARG A 8 -17.86 14.22 11.21
CA ARG A 8 -16.39 14.36 11.05
C ARG A 8 -15.69 14.54 12.39
N ALA A 9 -16.23 15.39 13.26
CA ALA A 9 -15.67 15.60 14.59
C ALA A 9 -15.69 14.33 15.45
N PHE A 10 -16.77 13.55 15.39
CA PHE A 10 -16.86 12.26 16.06
C PHE A 10 -15.87 11.24 15.48
N GLY A 11 -15.72 11.22 14.14
CA GLY A 11 -14.71 10.42 13.45
C GLY A 11 -13.29 10.72 13.94
N ARG A 12 -12.90 12.00 14.02
CA ARG A 12 -11.60 12.42 14.61
C ARG A 12 -11.44 11.93 16.04
N LEU A 13 -12.48 12.08 16.86
CA LEU A 13 -12.43 11.73 18.29
C LEU A 13 -12.19 10.22 18.50
N GLN A 14 -12.80 9.38 17.65
CA GLN A 14 -12.63 7.92 17.67
C GLN A 14 -11.32 7.46 17.01
N TYR A 15 -10.86 8.22 16.01
CA TYR A 15 -9.63 7.90 15.30
C TYR A 15 -8.38 8.20 16.14
N ARG A 16 -8.40 9.26 16.95
CA ARG A 16 -7.29 9.64 17.85
C ARG A 16 -6.79 8.54 18.79
N PRO A 17 -7.64 7.85 19.58
CA PRO A 17 -7.18 6.76 20.43
C PRO A 17 -6.66 5.59 19.59
N THR A 18 -7.28 5.33 18.44
CA THR A 18 -6.83 4.29 17.51
C THR A 18 -5.42 4.59 16.98
N CYS A 19 -5.14 5.84 16.58
CA CYS A 19 -3.79 6.30 16.24
C CYS A 19 -2.82 6.18 17.41
N ALA A 20 -3.22 6.53 18.63
CA ALA A 20 -2.32 6.38 19.78
C ALA A 20 -1.84 4.93 19.98
N HIS A 21 -2.73 3.95 19.74
CA HIS A 21 -2.35 2.53 19.75
C HIS A 21 -1.41 2.19 18.59
N PHE A 22 -1.68 2.71 17.39
CA PHE A 22 -0.82 2.49 16.22
C PHE A 22 0.57 3.10 16.37
N HIS A 23 0.69 4.29 16.95
CA HIS A 23 1.99 4.92 17.23
C HIS A 23 2.79 4.11 18.25
N LEU A 24 2.14 3.65 19.33
CA LEU A 24 2.80 2.80 20.32
C LEU A 24 3.29 1.48 19.67
N PHE A 25 2.50 0.94 18.75
CA PHE A 25 2.86 -0.29 18.04
C PHE A 25 4.02 -0.07 17.05
N ASP A 26 4.05 1.05 16.31
CA ASP A 26 5.13 1.39 15.38
C ASP A 26 6.44 1.76 16.09
N ASP A 27 6.36 2.44 17.24
CA ASP A 27 7.55 2.88 17.99
C ASP A 27 8.12 1.80 18.92
N VAL A 28 7.28 0.88 19.43
CA VAL A 28 7.70 -0.11 20.45
C VAL A 28 7.67 -1.54 19.92
N VAL A 29 6.61 -1.94 19.21
CA VAL A 29 6.38 -3.35 18.86
C VAL A 29 7.05 -3.71 17.54
N MET A 30 6.94 -2.85 16.52
CA MET A 30 7.55 -3.08 15.21
C MET A 30 9.08 -3.22 15.28
N PRO A 31 9.83 -2.37 16.00
CA PRO A 31 11.28 -2.50 16.10
C PRO A 31 11.72 -3.69 16.98
N ALA A 32 10.86 -4.12 17.91
CA ALA A 32 11.14 -5.27 18.77
C ALA A 32 10.91 -6.62 18.07
N LEU A 33 10.02 -6.66 17.07
CA LEU A 33 9.66 -7.89 16.35
C LEU A 33 10.32 -8.01 14.98
N PHE A 34 10.65 -6.88 14.34
CA PHE A 34 11.09 -6.85 12.95
C PHE A 34 12.25 -5.87 12.75
N ASP A 35 13.31 -6.36 12.11
CA ASP A 35 14.40 -5.52 11.63
C ASP A 35 13.88 -4.39 10.73
N ASP A 36 14.57 -3.25 10.72
CA ASP A 36 14.17 -2.05 9.95
C ASP A 36 13.94 -2.33 8.45
N GLY A 37 14.56 -3.40 7.92
CA GLY A 37 14.44 -3.83 6.51
C GLY A 37 13.40 -4.91 6.22
N ALA A 38 12.67 -5.42 7.23
CA ALA A 38 11.80 -6.56 7.04
C ALA A 38 10.58 -6.22 6.16
N PRO A 39 10.21 -7.07 5.18
CA PRO A 39 9.08 -6.81 4.29
C PRO A 39 7.75 -6.70 5.04
N ALA A 40 7.60 -7.39 6.19
CA ALA A 40 6.43 -7.28 7.07
C ALA A 40 6.29 -5.87 7.68
N ARG A 41 7.42 -5.28 8.10
CA ARG A 41 7.44 -3.93 8.65
C ARG A 41 7.13 -2.87 7.60
N LEU A 42 7.65 -3.05 6.38
CA LEU A 42 7.31 -2.18 5.26
C LEU A 42 5.81 -2.25 4.91
N ALA A 43 5.23 -3.45 4.88
CA ALA A 43 3.80 -3.62 4.62
C ALA A 43 2.94 -2.95 5.70
N TYR A 44 3.38 -3.02 6.97
CA TYR A 44 2.72 -2.35 8.09
C TYR A 44 2.80 -0.82 7.98
N GLU A 45 3.98 -0.25 7.72
CA GLU A 45 4.16 1.19 7.50
C GLU A 45 3.30 1.71 6.34
N TRP A 46 3.15 0.93 5.26
CA TRP A 46 2.25 1.28 4.15
C TRP A 46 0.78 1.35 4.58
N ALA A 47 0.31 0.36 5.34
CA ALA A 47 -1.06 0.35 5.85
C ALA A 47 -1.34 1.57 6.75
N LEU A 48 -0.39 1.95 7.60
CA LEU A 48 -0.50 3.14 8.45
C LEU A 48 -0.61 4.44 7.64
N ILE A 49 0.24 4.60 6.62
CA ILE A 49 0.19 5.77 5.73
C ILE A 49 -1.18 5.91 5.06
N GLU A 50 -1.76 4.80 4.61
CA GLU A 50 -3.07 4.79 3.95
C GLU A 50 -4.20 5.13 4.92
N CYS A 51 -4.18 4.54 6.13
CA CYS A 51 -5.13 4.87 7.19
C CYS A 51 -5.08 6.36 7.57
N ASP A 52 -3.89 6.91 7.82
CA ASP A 52 -3.74 8.32 8.22
C ASP A 52 -4.14 9.28 7.09
N THR A 53 -3.87 8.90 5.83
CA THR A 53 -4.31 9.68 4.66
C THR A 53 -5.84 9.67 4.52
N ALA A 54 -6.47 8.51 4.73
CA ALA A 54 -7.92 8.40 4.73
C ALA A 54 -8.55 9.24 5.84
N ALA A 55 -7.96 9.26 7.04
CA ALA A 55 -8.42 10.08 8.14
C ALA A 55 -8.23 11.59 7.89
N ALA A 56 -7.11 12.00 7.31
CA ALA A 56 -6.91 13.39 6.90
C ALA A 56 -7.99 13.84 5.90
N ILE A 57 -8.35 13.01 4.92
CA ILE A 57 -9.35 13.35 3.89
C ILE A 57 -10.78 13.29 4.45
N LEU A 58 -11.12 12.24 5.18
CA LEU A 58 -12.49 11.98 5.65
C LEU A 58 -12.85 12.83 6.86
N PHE A 59 -11.87 13.08 7.73
CA PHE A 59 -12.06 13.72 9.02
C PHE A 59 -11.36 15.07 9.17
N ASP A 60 -10.62 15.56 8.18
CA ASP A 60 -9.94 16.87 8.25
C ASP A 60 -9.03 16.94 9.50
N ASP A 61 -8.25 15.87 9.69
CA ASP A 61 -7.35 15.71 10.83
C ASP A 61 -5.90 16.05 10.42
N ASP A 62 -5.46 17.25 10.81
CA ASP A 62 -4.11 17.76 10.53
C ASP A 62 -3.01 16.92 11.21
N VAL A 63 -3.31 16.29 12.34
CA VAL A 63 -2.34 15.45 13.06
C VAL A 63 -2.11 14.15 12.28
N ALA A 64 -3.18 13.55 11.75
CA ALA A 64 -3.08 12.40 10.85
C ALA A 64 -2.31 12.75 9.57
N ALA A 65 -2.57 13.93 8.98
CA ALA A 65 -1.84 14.40 7.81
C ALA A 65 -0.33 14.55 8.07
N ALA A 66 0.05 15.17 9.19
CA ALA A 66 1.44 15.33 9.59
C ALA A 66 2.13 13.98 9.88
N HIS A 67 1.40 13.04 10.50
CA HIS A 67 1.93 11.71 10.80
C HIS A 67 2.16 10.88 9.52
N ALA A 68 1.19 10.89 8.60
CA ALA A 68 1.33 10.24 7.30
C ALA A 68 2.55 10.79 6.53
N GLN A 69 2.82 12.09 6.64
CA GLN A 69 3.98 12.71 6.00
C GLN A 69 5.30 12.27 6.66
N LYS A 70 5.36 12.20 7.99
CA LYS A 70 6.53 11.70 8.73
C LYS A 70 6.83 10.24 8.39
N LEU A 71 5.81 9.37 8.37
CA LEU A 71 5.94 7.97 7.95
C LEU A 71 6.40 7.86 6.49
N ARG A 72 5.88 8.71 5.58
CA ARG A 72 6.35 8.77 4.19
C ARG A 72 7.82 9.15 4.08
N GLN A 73 8.31 10.07 4.92
CA GLN A 73 9.72 10.46 4.94
C GLN A 73 10.62 9.34 5.48
N ARG A 74 10.23 8.68 6.59
CA ARG A 74 10.94 7.52 7.15
C ARG A 74 11.03 6.36 6.16
N SER A 75 9.91 6.04 5.53
CA SER A 75 9.81 4.97 4.53
C SER A 75 10.41 5.36 3.16
N ALA A 76 10.73 6.63 2.90
CA ALA A 76 11.30 7.05 1.62
C ALA A 76 12.65 6.37 1.34
N ALA A 77 13.54 6.30 2.34
CA ALA A 77 14.84 5.63 2.21
C ALA A 77 14.67 4.14 1.88
N LEU A 78 13.73 3.46 2.56
CA LEU A 78 13.36 2.07 2.27
C LEU A 78 12.68 1.90 0.91
N ARG A 79 11.82 2.83 0.51
CA ARG A 79 11.18 2.84 -0.82
C ARG A 79 12.21 2.95 -1.93
N TYR A 80 13.24 3.77 -1.77
CA TYR A 80 14.35 3.82 -2.73
C TYR A 80 15.15 2.52 -2.77
N ALA A 81 15.33 1.86 -1.63
CA ALA A 81 16.00 0.56 -1.56
C ALA A 81 15.16 -0.60 -2.17
N ILE A 82 13.83 -0.56 -2.04
CA ILE A 82 12.91 -1.64 -2.45
C ILE A 82 12.27 -1.40 -3.83
N ALA A 83 12.22 -0.16 -4.32
CA ALA A 83 11.71 0.19 -5.65
C ALA A 83 12.32 -0.65 -6.80
N PRO A 84 13.62 -1.00 -6.79
CA PRO A 84 14.18 -1.91 -7.78
C PRO A 84 13.49 -3.28 -7.78
N GLY A 85 13.23 -3.86 -6.59
CA GLY A 85 12.58 -5.16 -6.43
C GLY A 85 11.11 -5.15 -6.85
N GLN A 86 10.36 -4.10 -6.52
CA GLN A 86 8.95 -3.99 -6.95
C GLN A 86 8.79 -3.81 -8.46
N ARG A 87 9.69 -3.03 -9.08
CA ARG A 87 9.71 -2.89 -10.56
C ARG A 87 10.07 -4.20 -11.24
N GLN A 88 10.95 -5.00 -10.64
CA GLN A 88 11.29 -6.32 -11.16
C GLN A 88 10.08 -7.27 -11.09
N ILE A 89 9.39 -7.34 -9.95
CA ILE A 89 8.19 -8.17 -9.78
C ILE A 89 7.08 -7.76 -10.77
N ALA A 90 6.87 -6.45 -10.97
CA ALA A 90 5.91 -5.95 -11.93
C ALA A 90 6.28 -6.37 -13.37
N ARG A 91 7.55 -6.21 -13.76
CA ARG A 91 8.06 -6.66 -15.07
C ARG A 91 7.95 -8.17 -15.27
N ASP A 92 8.23 -8.96 -14.25
CA ASP A 92 8.13 -10.42 -14.30
C ASP A 92 6.66 -10.85 -14.47
N THR A 93 5.75 -10.18 -13.77
CA THR A 93 4.31 -10.40 -13.89
C THR A 93 3.80 -10.02 -15.29
N GLU A 94 4.26 -8.89 -15.84
CA GLU A 94 3.96 -8.46 -17.21
C GLU A 94 4.53 -9.45 -18.25
N ALA A 95 5.74 -9.97 -18.04
CA ALA A 95 6.35 -10.97 -18.91
C ALA A 95 5.55 -12.29 -18.92
N VAL A 96 5.12 -12.75 -17.74
CA VAL A 96 4.29 -13.97 -17.61
C VAL A 96 2.93 -13.81 -18.27
N THR A 97 2.29 -12.66 -18.10
CA THR A 97 1.00 -12.39 -18.76
C THR A 97 1.16 -12.31 -20.28
N LEU A 98 2.22 -11.65 -20.77
CA LEU A 98 2.52 -11.56 -22.20
C LEU A 98 2.79 -12.94 -22.83
N GLU A 99 3.53 -13.81 -22.15
CA GLU A 99 3.80 -15.16 -22.65
C GLU A 99 2.52 -16.00 -22.69
N ARG A 100 1.62 -15.83 -21.71
CA ARG A 100 0.30 -16.46 -21.72
C ARG A 100 -0.55 -16.01 -22.91
N HIS A 101 -0.50 -14.73 -23.27
CA HIS A 101 -1.20 -14.21 -24.45
C HIS A 101 -0.59 -14.75 -25.75
N ARG A 102 0.75 -14.83 -25.84
CA ARG A 102 1.45 -15.43 -26.99
C ARG A 102 1.11 -16.89 -27.17
N ALA A 103 1.06 -17.67 -26.09
CA ALA A 103 0.66 -19.09 -26.15
C ALA A 103 -0.76 -19.25 -26.72
N ARG A 104 -1.72 -18.44 -26.25
CA ARG A 104 -3.10 -18.44 -26.78
C ARG A 104 -3.19 -18.02 -28.24
N PHE A 105 -2.36 -17.08 -28.67
CA PHE A 105 -2.30 -16.66 -30.08
C PHE A 105 -1.74 -17.78 -30.97
N ARG A 106 -0.63 -18.43 -30.55
CA ARG A 106 -0.04 -19.58 -31.25
C ARG A 106 -1.04 -20.74 -31.37
N GLU A 107 -1.77 -21.04 -30.29
CA GLU A 107 -2.78 -22.10 -30.27
C GLU A 107 -3.92 -21.82 -31.27
N ARG A 108 -4.41 -20.58 -31.32
CA ARG A 108 -5.43 -20.16 -32.31
C ARG A 108 -4.91 -20.28 -33.74
N HIS A 109 -3.67 -19.87 -33.98
CA HIS A 109 -3.06 -19.94 -35.31
C HIS A 109 -2.86 -21.39 -35.76
N HIS A 110 -2.45 -22.30 -34.85
CA HIS A 110 -2.35 -23.72 -35.15
C HIS A 110 -3.70 -24.36 -35.46
N ARG A 111 -4.75 -23.97 -34.73
CA ARG A 111 -6.12 -24.49 -34.92
C ARG A 111 -6.76 -24.00 -36.23
N HIS A 112 -6.37 -22.81 -36.70
CA HIS A 112 -6.81 -22.31 -38.01
C HIS A 112 -6.03 -22.95 -39.16
N ALA A 113 -4.73 -23.18 -39.01
CA ALA A 113 -3.90 -23.83 -40.03
C ALA A 113 -4.27 -25.31 -40.25
N GLY A 114 -4.65 -26.04 -39.19
CA GLY A 114 -5.09 -27.44 -39.28
C GLY A 114 -6.53 -27.66 -39.72
N ASN A 115 -7.28 -26.59 -40.03
CA ASN A 115 -8.68 -26.66 -40.51
C ASN A 115 -8.79 -26.31 -42.01
N THR A 116 -7.65 -26.27 -42.70
CA THR A 116 -7.52 -25.96 -44.14
C THR A 116 -7.06 -27.15 -44.99
N ASP A 117 -7.00 -28.35 -44.41
CA ASP A 117 -6.82 -29.63 -45.12
C ASP A 117 -8.15 -30.37 -45.26
#